data_AF-X0SPI2-F1
#
_entry.id   AF-X0SPI2-F1
#
_cell.length_a   1.000
_cell.length_b   1.000
_cell.length_c   1.000
_cell.angle_alpha   90.00
_cell.angle_beta   90.00
_cell.angle_gamma   90.00
#
_symmetry.space_group_name_H-M   'P 1'
#
loop_
_entity.id
_entity.type
_entity.pdbx_description
1 polymer ?
#
loop_
_entity_poly.entity_id
_entity_poly.type
_entity_poly.pdbx_seq_one_letter_code
_entity_poly.pdbx_strand_id
1 'polypeptide(L)'
;MTDITLSGVGWATKLVPADGVNTIVIGDRADSYPSERIIIRDLYIDGSNQTAHTAGGTDPETQELDLGIEIAGGSTNDIQILNCFFYSTGNDAVYGYETGWVTVSECKFNDIRGYWAAVHPHLGEHKFIVENNTFYYCDAAAIRHAHIITGNDIFRCGAGEDYTIFSGDTTTIISNNYIRNTGGFGGDDGTIRVWNKGCIVEGNTIYWCEGAAIYVANYSQTGGSIVKDNLIYYASDHYAGAPKIYAIYTEEPDTVIEGNHIEVVQKGHGIYLNEAHRSIVSDNLIRDVGKATDNTYDGIFLNGADYCLVSGNQIASDEANKPRHGIHVTDGHYNLIQGNHIEDTATDGLHIDGDSDHNKIIQNVFQSIAGDGIELNAGTVNDTIVKGNRFHTVTGAYVVDAGTDTVYDVKPYQFTEATGGAAAIQVTSPTGVYVSDAGGTAIAWGQLPASLQQVMRLKVWAVAKDAPAAAGGFMHCEFTFNAGASNAAYNEAAKSWNIANKNGEEAD
;
A
#
# COMPACT_ATOMS: atom_id res chain seq x y z
N MET A 1 -42.91 -27.04 -5.64
CA MET A 1 -43.15 -25.64 -6.03
C MET A 1 -42.64 -25.48 -7.45
N THR A 2 -43.42 -24.84 -8.32
CA THR A 2 -43.05 -24.57 -9.72
C THR A 2 -42.13 -23.38 -9.77
N ASP A 3 -41.06 -23.48 -10.55
CA ASP A 3 -40.18 -22.36 -10.88
C ASP A 3 -41.02 -21.23 -11.48
N ILE A 4 -40.77 -20.00 -11.07
CA ILE A 4 -41.50 -18.82 -11.56
C ILE A 4 -40.55 -18.02 -12.45
N THR A 5 -41.04 -17.64 -13.62
CA THR A 5 -40.32 -16.74 -14.52
C THR A 5 -41.21 -15.56 -14.87
N LEU A 6 -40.74 -14.35 -14.56
CA LEU A 6 -41.29 -13.10 -15.04
C LEU A 6 -40.36 -12.53 -16.12
N SER A 7 -40.85 -12.48 -17.36
CA SER A 7 -40.04 -12.11 -18.53
C SER A 7 -40.68 -10.97 -19.30
N GLY A 8 -39.88 -9.96 -19.65
CA GLY A 8 -40.26 -8.91 -20.59
C GLY A 8 -39.90 -9.24 -22.05
N VAL A 9 -40.09 -8.27 -22.93
CA VAL A 9 -39.72 -8.35 -24.37
C VAL A 9 -38.59 -7.34 -24.64
N GLY A 10 -37.37 -7.64 -24.18
CA GLY A 10 -36.17 -6.84 -24.46
C GLY A 10 -36.28 -5.37 -24.03
N TRP A 11 -36.63 -5.15 -22.76
CA TRP A 11 -36.91 -3.83 -22.14
C TRP A 11 -38.12 -3.08 -22.70
N ALA A 12 -38.85 -3.60 -23.70
CA ALA A 12 -40.11 -3.00 -24.15
C ALA A 12 -41.25 -3.17 -23.13
N THR A 13 -41.15 -4.19 -22.26
CA THR A 13 -42.06 -4.37 -21.13
C THR A 13 -41.63 -3.45 -20.00
N LYS A 14 -42.37 -2.36 -19.83
CA LYS A 14 -42.10 -1.33 -18.84
C LYS A 14 -43.04 -1.44 -17.64
N LEU A 15 -42.47 -1.55 -16.44
CA LEU A 15 -43.16 -1.46 -15.16
C LEU A 15 -42.90 -0.08 -14.56
N VAL A 16 -43.96 0.62 -14.19
CA VAL A 16 -43.89 1.96 -13.60
C VAL A 16 -44.65 1.94 -12.27
N PRO A 17 -43.96 1.75 -11.13
CA PRO A 17 -44.59 1.82 -9.81
C PRO A 17 -45.24 3.18 -9.56
N ALA A 18 -46.24 3.20 -8.67
CA ALA A 18 -46.67 4.43 -8.04
C ALA A 18 -45.64 4.88 -7.00
N ASP A 19 -45.78 6.09 -6.49
CA ASP A 19 -45.01 6.55 -5.32
C ASP A 19 -45.36 5.72 -4.08
N GLY A 20 -44.36 5.43 -3.25
CA GLY A 20 -44.49 4.66 -2.02
C GLY A 20 -44.71 3.17 -2.21
N VAL A 21 -44.38 2.58 -3.36
CA VAL A 21 -44.50 1.13 -3.59
C VAL A 21 -43.27 0.52 -4.26
N ASN A 22 -42.97 -0.72 -3.87
CA ASN A 22 -41.94 -1.55 -4.50
C ASN A 22 -42.51 -2.14 -5.80
N THR A 23 -41.71 -2.20 -6.86
CA THR A 23 -42.23 -2.66 -8.17
C THR A 23 -42.48 -4.17 -8.16
N ILE A 24 -41.55 -4.93 -7.58
CA ILE A 24 -41.64 -6.39 -7.40
C ILE A 24 -41.18 -6.73 -5.99
N VAL A 25 -41.90 -7.65 -5.32
CA VAL A 25 -41.54 -8.17 -4.00
C VAL A 25 -41.46 -9.69 -4.09
N ILE A 26 -40.37 -10.26 -3.58
CA ILE A 26 -40.10 -11.70 -3.54
C ILE A 26 -39.83 -12.13 -2.09
N GLY A 27 -40.65 -13.04 -1.58
CA GLY A 27 -40.58 -13.44 -0.18
C GLY A 27 -41.10 -12.37 0.78
N ASP A 28 -40.71 -12.50 2.05
CA ASP A 28 -41.06 -11.55 3.11
C ASP A 28 -39.99 -11.55 4.22
N ARG A 29 -39.82 -10.43 4.92
CA ARG A 29 -38.79 -10.28 5.96
C ARG A 29 -39.00 -11.17 7.17
N ALA A 30 -40.25 -11.60 7.42
CA ALA A 30 -40.54 -12.55 8.50
C ALA A 30 -40.19 -14.00 8.10
N ASP A 31 -39.65 -14.22 6.89
CA ASP A 31 -39.32 -15.53 6.31
C ASP A 31 -40.49 -16.52 6.40
N SER A 32 -41.72 -16.01 6.36
CA SER A 32 -42.95 -16.81 6.46
C SER A 32 -43.36 -17.39 5.10
N TYR A 33 -42.90 -16.78 4.01
CA TYR A 33 -43.20 -17.14 2.63
C TYR A 33 -41.91 -17.24 1.80
N PRO A 34 -41.00 -18.15 2.16
CA PRO A 34 -39.73 -18.26 1.46
C PRO A 34 -39.96 -18.60 -0.01
N SER A 35 -39.24 -17.87 -0.85
CA SER A 35 -39.39 -17.95 -2.30
C SER A 35 -38.11 -18.50 -2.93
N GLU A 36 -38.23 -19.47 -3.83
CA GLU A 36 -37.07 -20.09 -4.48
C GLU A 36 -37.27 -20.30 -5.97
N ARG A 37 -36.17 -20.33 -6.73
CA ARG A 37 -36.13 -20.61 -8.18
C ARG A 37 -37.00 -19.62 -8.96
N ILE A 38 -36.72 -18.34 -8.74
CA ILE A 38 -37.42 -17.23 -9.41
C ILE A 38 -36.47 -16.52 -10.35
N ILE A 39 -36.91 -16.33 -11.59
CA ILE A 39 -36.17 -15.60 -12.62
C ILE A 39 -36.97 -14.37 -13.02
N ILE A 40 -36.35 -13.20 -12.92
CA ILE A 40 -36.85 -11.92 -13.41
C ILE A 40 -35.92 -11.46 -14.54
N ARG A 41 -36.46 -11.24 -15.74
CA ARG A 41 -35.61 -10.86 -16.88
C ARG A 41 -36.26 -9.98 -17.93
N ASP A 42 -35.42 -9.28 -18.70
CA ASP A 42 -35.81 -8.52 -19.89
C ASP A 42 -36.84 -7.40 -19.62
N LEU A 43 -36.93 -6.91 -18.38
CA LEU A 43 -37.86 -5.86 -17.96
C LEU A 43 -37.20 -4.48 -17.96
N TYR A 44 -38.01 -3.45 -18.17
CA TYR A 44 -37.66 -2.06 -17.82
C TYR A 44 -38.44 -1.68 -16.56
N ILE A 45 -37.75 -1.35 -15.48
CA ILE A 45 -38.34 -0.88 -14.21
C ILE A 45 -38.05 0.62 -14.10
N ASP A 46 -39.10 1.43 -14.21
CA ASP A 46 -39.04 2.90 -14.19
C ASP A 46 -39.57 3.48 -12.89
N GLY A 47 -38.68 3.80 -11.98
CA GLY A 47 -39.04 4.41 -10.71
C GLY A 47 -39.21 5.93 -10.77
N SER A 48 -39.29 6.57 -11.95
CA SER A 48 -39.39 8.03 -12.04
C SER A 48 -40.54 8.66 -11.26
N ASN A 49 -41.60 7.88 -10.97
CA ASN A 49 -42.74 8.30 -10.16
C ASN A 49 -42.52 8.17 -8.64
N GLN A 50 -41.47 7.48 -8.23
CA GLN A 50 -41.12 7.29 -6.83
C GLN A 50 -40.37 8.51 -6.29
N THR A 51 -40.59 8.81 -5.01
CA THR A 51 -39.88 9.84 -4.27
C THR A 51 -38.43 9.43 -4.07
N ALA A 52 -37.49 10.36 -4.33
CA ALA A 52 -36.07 10.12 -4.08
C ALA A 52 -35.79 10.15 -2.57
N HIS A 53 -35.11 9.12 -2.07
CA HIS A 53 -34.68 9.02 -0.68
C HIS A 53 -33.24 9.52 -0.55
N THR A 54 -33.06 10.73 -0.02
CA THR A 54 -31.72 11.35 0.13
C THR A 54 -30.99 10.86 1.38
N ALA A 55 -29.65 10.74 1.30
CA ALA A 55 -28.74 10.56 2.43
C ALA A 55 -29.09 11.50 3.60
N GLY A 56 -29.32 10.97 4.81
CA GLY A 56 -29.71 11.72 6.03
C GLY A 56 -31.18 11.61 6.49
N GLY A 57 -32.04 10.87 5.79
CA GLY A 57 -33.38 10.49 6.25
C GLY A 57 -33.39 9.43 7.38
N THR A 58 -34.59 9.07 7.87
CA THR A 58 -34.74 7.90 8.76
C THR A 58 -34.24 6.66 8.07
N ASP A 59 -33.39 5.90 8.77
CA ASP A 59 -32.76 4.66 8.31
C ASP A 59 -33.69 3.80 7.43
N PRO A 60 -33.40 3.67 6.12
CA PRO A 60 -34.26 3.00 5.16
C PRO A 60 -34.61 1.58 5.59
N GLU A 61 -33.74 0.91 6.35
CA GLU A 61 -33.90 -0.49 6.81
C GLU A 61 -35.25 -0.77 7.51
N THR A 62 -35.94 0.28 7.95
CA THR A 62 -37.25 0.18 8.62
C THR A 62 -38.46 0.60 7.78
N GLN A 63 -38.27 1.26 6.63
CA GLN A 63 -39.35 1.86 5.81
C GLN A 63 -39.12 1.75 4.30
N GLU A 64 -38.62 0.62 3.82
CA GLU A 64 -38.22 0.45 2.41
C GLU A 64 -39.41 0.37 1.44
N LEU A 65 -39.90 1.55 1.12
CA LEU A 65 -40.73 1.81 -0.04
C LEU A 65 -39.82 2.26 -1.19
N ASP A 66 -40.42 2.38 -2.38
CA ASP A 66 -39.78 2.95 -3.55
C ASP A 66 -38.59 2.15 -4.13
N LEU A 67 -38.57 0.84 -3.87
CA LEU A 67 -37.59 -0.07 -4.45
C LEU A 67 -37.98 -0.52 -5.87
N GLY A 68 -36.97 -0.88 -6.67
CA GLY A 68 -37.21 -1.62 -7.90
C GLY A 68 -37.67 -3.05 -7.59
N ILE A 69 -36.79 -3.87 -7.03
CA ILE A 69 -37.09 -5.24 -6.61
C ILE A 69 -36.66 -5.41 -5.14
N GLU A 70 -37.59 -5.83 -4.29
CA GLU A 70 -37.31 -6.28 -2.93
C GLU A 70 -37.27 -7.82 -2.89
N ILE A 71 -36.24 -8.36 -2.26
CA ILE A 71 -36.09 -9.79 -1.99
C ILE A 71 -35.89 -9.92 -0.48
N ALA A 72 -36.68 -10.76 0.20
CA ALA A 72 -36.63 -10.84 1.65
C ALA A 72 -36.79 -12.27 2.19
N GLY A 73 -36.09 -12.54 3.29
CA GLY A 73 -36.20 -13.76 4.08
C GLY A 73 -35.00 -14.70 3.93
N GLY A 74 -34.50 -15.22 5.06
CA GLY A 74 -33.35 -16.13 5.17
C GLY A 74 -33.41 -17.36 4.27
N SER A 75 -34.63 -17.83 4.02
CA SER A 75 -34.89 -19.03 3.23
C SER A 75 -35.31 -18.69 1.79
N THR A 76 -35.42 -17.41 1.42
CA THR A 76 -35.62 -16.95 0.03
C THR A 76 -34.28 -17.02 -0.72
N ASN A 77 -34.17 -17.87 -1.74
CA ASN A 77 -32.89 -18.29 -2.31
C ASN A 77 -33.02 -18.66 -3.80
N ASP A 78 -31.91 -18.77 -4.53
CA ASP A 78 -31.90 -19.11 -5.97
C ASP A 78 -32.79 -18.16 -6.79
N ILE A 79 -32.53 -16.86 -6.61
CA ILE A 79 -33.20 -15.78 -7.34
C ILE A 79 -32.24 -15.24 -8.39
N GLN A 80 -32.75 -15.04 -9.61
CA GLN A 80 -31.96 -14.51 -10.72
C GLN A 80 -32.64 -13.28 -11.31
N ILE A 81 -31.90 -12.18 -11.39
CA ILE A 81 -32.31 -10.93 -12.03
C ILE A 81 -31.36 -10.71 -13.21
N LEU A 82 -31.89 -10.88 -14.43
CA LEU A 82 -31.07 -11.00 -15.64
C LEU A 82 -31.50 -9.98 -16.70
N ASN A 83 -30.56 -9.24 -17.28
CA ASN A 83 -30.83 -8.35 -18.41
C ASN A 83 -32.03 -7.40 -18.16
N CYS A 84 -32.13 -6.83 -16.97
CA CYS A 84 -33.14 -5.82 -16.63
C CYS A 84 -32.55 -4.41 -16.75
N PHE A 85 -33.40 -3.43 -17.07
CA PHE A 85 -33.04 -2.01 -17.03
C PHE A 85 -33.80 -1.34 -15.88
N PHE A 86 -33.07 -0.93 -14.85
CA PHE A 86 -33.54 -0.09 -13.76
C PHE A 86 -33.23 1.39 -14.06
N TYR A 87 -34.26 2.23 -14.00
CA TYR A 87 -34.13 3.67 -14.22
C TYR A 87 -34.79 4.45 -13.10
N SER A 88 -34.02 5.37 -12.49
CA SER A 88 -34.55 6.39 -11.60
C SER A 88 -35.40 5.85 -10.44
N THR A 89 -35.05 4.71 -9.86
CA THR A 89 -35.72 4.23 -8.64
C THR A 89 -35.59 5.26 -7.52
N GLY A 90 -36.66 5.41 -6.73
CA GLY A 90 -36.69 6.36 -5.63
C GLY A 90 -35.76 5.95 -4.49
N ASN A 91 -35.60 4.64 -4.31
CA ASN A 91 -34.62 4.03 -3.42
C ASN A 91 -33.71 3.06 -4.22
N ASP A 92 -33.11 2.06 -3.57
CA ASP A 92 -32.27 1.03 -4.19
C ASP A 92 -33.02 0.28 -5.32
N ALA A 93 -32.31 -0.04 -6.41
CA ALA A 93 -32.93 -0.68 -7.56
C ALA A 93 -33.19 -2.18 -7.31
N VAL A 94 -32.24 -2.85 -6.65
CA VAL A 94 -32.40 -4.21 -6.16
C VAL A 94 -31.93 -4.25 -4.71
N TYR A 95 -32.84 -4.65 -3.82
CA TYR A 95 -32.58 -4.75 -2.39
C TYR A 95 -32.84 -6.16 -1.87
N GLY A 96 -31.97 -6.64 -0.99
CA GLY A 96 -32.09 -7.93 -0.33
C GLY A 96 -32.09 -7.77 1.20
N TYR A 97 -33.13 -8.22 1.89
CA TYR A 97 -33.16 -8.28 3.37
C TYR A 97 -32.97 -9.71 3.86
N GLU A 98 -31.83 -9.99 4.51
CA GLU A 98 -31.51 -11.31 5.07
C GLU A 98 -31.69 -12.46 4.07
N THR A 99 -31.34 -12.31 2.79
CA THR A 99 -31.68 -13.32 1.78
C THR A 99 -30.65 -14.44 1.64
N GLY A 100 -31.06 -15.55 1.02
CA GLY A 100 -30.17 -16.51 0.39
C GLY A 100 -29.49 -15.96 -0.87
N TRP A 101 -29.03 -16.87 -1.73
CA TRP A 101 -28.31 -16.54 -2.97
C TRP A 101 -29.19 -15.84 -3.99
N VAL A 102 -28.75 -14.66 -4.40
CA VAL A 102 -29.33 -13.86 -5.47
C VAL A 102 -28.25 -13.55 -6.50
N THR A 103 -28.53 -13.76 -7.78
CA THR A 103 -27.66 -13.33 -8.88
C THR A 103 -28.29 -12.15 -9.59
N VAL A 104 -27.54 -11.06 -9.70
CA VAL A 104 -27.89 -9.86 -10.48
C VAL A 104 -26.87 -9.75 -11.61
N SER A 105 -27.31 -10.03 -12.84
CA SER A 105 -26.40 -10.19 -13.97
C SER A 105 -26.91 -9.50 -15.24
N GLU A 106 -25.98 -8.94 -16.01
CA GLU A 106 -26.24 -8.29 -17.31
C GLU A 106 -27.28 -7.14 -17.24
N CYS A 107 -27.51 -6.57 -16.06
CA CYS A 107 -28.48 -5.51 -15.86
C CYS A 107 -27.87 -4.13 -16.09
N LYS A 108 -28.74 -3.16 -16.39
CA LYS A 108 -28.40 -1.74 -16.49
C LYS A 108 -29.08 -0.94 -15.39
N PHE A 109 -28.29 -0.19 -14.64
CA PHE A 109 -28.71 0.73 -13.60
C PHE A 109 -28.36 2.14 -14.05
N ASN A 110 -29.35 3.02 -14.14
CA ASN A 110 -29.13 4.39 -14.58
C ASN A 110 -29.89 5.37 -13.71
N ASP A 111 -29.20 6.40 -13.24
CA ASP A 111 -29.81 7.50 -12.49
C ASP A 111 -30.51 7.00 -11.21
N ILE A 112 -29.94 5.99 -10.54
CA ILE A 112 -30.55 5.43 -9.33
C ILE A 112 -30.38 6.43 -8.20
N ARG A 113 -31.52 6.90 -7.65
CA ARG A 113 -31.58 7.94 -6.61
C ARG A 113 -31.62 7.33 -5.21
N GLY A 114 -31.21 6.06 -5.12
CA GLY A 114 -31.24 5.27 -3.90
C GLY A 114 -30.38 5.86 -2.80
N TYR A 115 -30.76 5.56 -1.56
CA TYR A 115 -30.06 6.05 -0.39
C TYR A 115 -28.69 5.37 -0.26
N TRP A 116 -28.65 4.04 -0.42
CA TRP A 116 -27.46 3.25 -0.11
C TRP A 116 -26.73 2.78 -1.34
N ALA A 117 -27.43 2.14 -2.29
CA ALA A 117 -26.81 1.70 -3.53
C ALA A 117 -27.81 1.35 -4.64
N ALA A 118 -27.34 1.16 -5.87
CA ALA A 118 -28.19 0.55 -6.89
C ALA A 118 -28.49 -0.93 -6.58
N VAL A 119 -27.50 -1.68 -6.08
CA VAL A 119 -27.69 -3.06 -5.60
C VAL A 119 -27.21 -3.18 -4.16
N HIS A 120 -28.10 -3.59 -3.27
CA HIS A 120 -27.87 -3.57 -1.82
C HIS A 120 -28.48 -4.81 -1.13
N PRO A 121 -27.75 -5.94 -1.07
CA PRO A 121 -27.95 -6.93 -0.03
C PRO A 121 -27.68 -6.33 1.35
N HIS A 122 -28.51 -6.66 2.32
CA HIS A 122 -28.32 -6.28 3.71
C HIS A 122 -28.58 -7.48 4.61
N LEU A 123 -27.68 -7.69 5.57
CA LEU A 123 -27.68 -8.83 6.49
C LEU A 123 -27.61 -10.20 5.76
N GLY A 124 -27.74 -11.30 6.51
CA GLY A 124 -27.87 -12.65 5.92
C GLY A 124 -26.61 -13.18 5.20
N GLU A 125 -25.41 -12.74 5.61
CA GLU A 125 -24.13 -13.07 4.95
C GLU A 125 -23.98 -12.46 3.54
N HIS A 126 -24.88 -11.54 3.17
CA HIS A 126 -24.86 -10.76 1.94
C HIS A 126 -24.68 -11.57 0.65
N LYS A 127 -25.43 -12.66 0.51
CA LYS A 127 -25.33 -13.69 -0.55
C LYS A 127 -25.75 -13.21 -1.94
N PHE A 128 -25.26 -12.06 -2.39
CA PHE A 128 -25.46 -11.57 -3.74
C PHE A 128 -24.21 -11.82 -4.59
N ILE A 129 -24.46 -12.24 -5.84
CA ILE A 129 -23.49 -12.24 -6.93
C ILE A 129 -23.93 -11.14 -7.88
N VAL A 130 -23.13 -10.08 -7.98
CA VAL A 130 -23.40 -8.91 -8.83
C VAL A 130 -22.36 -8.88 -9.93
N GLU A 131 -22.74 -9.35 -11.12
CA GLU A 131 -21.79 -9.58 -12.20
C GLU A 131 -22.20 -8.99 -13.55
N ASN A 132 -21.23 -8.52 -14.34
CA ASN A 132 -21.43 -8.06 -15.72
C ASN A 132 -22.55 -7.00 -15.89
N ASN A 133 -22.79 -6.19 -14.85
CA ASN A 133 -23.78 -5.13 -14.89
C ASN A 133 -23.15 -3.82 -15.33
N THR A 134 -24.00 -2.86 -15.69
CA THR A 134 -23.58 -1.51 -16.00
C THR A 134 -24.28 -0.49 -15.12
N PHE A 135 -23.51 0.36 -14.44
CA PHE A 135 -24.01 1.38 -13.53
C PHE A 135 -23.63 2.78 -14.04
N TYR A 136 -24.62 3.66 -14.15
CA TYR A 136 -24.45 5.01 -14.66
C TYR A 136 -25.14 6.02 -13.76
N TYR A 137 -24.41 7.04 -13.30
CA TYR A 137 -25.01 8.19 -12.61
C TYR A 137 -25.87 7.78 -11.40
N CYS A 138 -25.47 6.75 -10.65
CA CYS A 138 -26.16 6.42 -9.41
C CYS A 138 -25.74 7.43 -8.35
N ASP A 139 -26.71 8.06 -7.69
CA ASP A 139 -26.43 9.08 -6.68
C ASP A 139 -25.63 8.47 -5.53
N ALA A 140 -26.07 7.36 -4.92
CA ALA A 140 -25.30 6.62 -3.92
C ALA A 140 -24.33 5.60 -4.54
N ALA A 141 -23.90 4.59 -3.77
CA ALA A 141 -22.99 3.56 -4.26
C ALA A 141 -23.58 2.78 -5.45
N ALA A 142 -22.72 2.18 -6.28
CA ALA A 142 -23.19 1.24 -7.29
C ALA A 142 -23.63 -0.07 -6.63
N ILE A 143 -22.78 -0.60 -5.75
CA ILE A 143 -22.98 -1.90 -5.11
C ILE A 143 -22.54 -1.81 -3.65
N ARG A 144 -23.39 -2.27 -2.75
CA ARG A 144 -23.09 -2.34 -1.32
C ARG A 144 -23.25 -3.76 -0.83
N HIS A 145 -22.32 -4.23 -0.01
CA HIS A 145 -22.35 -5.47 0.76
C HIS A 145 -22.30 -6.81 -0.02
N ALA A 146 -22.41 -6.86 -1.34
CA ALA A 146 -22.45 -8.14 -2.07
C ALA A 146 -21.23 -9.05 -1.84
N HIS A 147 -21.45 -10.37 -1.88
CA HIS A 147 -20.43 -11.40 -1.67
C HIS A 147 -19.45 -11.52 -2.84
N ILE A 148 -19.95 -11.45 -4.07
CA ILE A 148 -19.15 -11.47 -5.30
C ILE A 148 -19.56 -10.30 -6.17
N ILE A 149 -18.58 -9.48 -6.55
CA ILE A 149 -18.76 -8.28 -7.35
C ILE A 149 -17.76 -8.33 -8.50
N THR A 150 -18.22 -8.69 -9.70
CA THR A 150 -17.29 -8.95 -10.80
C THR A 150 -17.70 -8.49 -12.19
N GLY A 151 -16.76 -8.02 -13.00
CA GLY A 151 -17.02 -7.70 -14.40
C GLY A 151 -17.97 -6.51 -14.64
N ASN A 152 -18.23 -5.67 -13.62
CA ASN A 152 -19.15 -4.55 -13.76
C ASN A 152 -18.47 -3.33 -14.39
N ASP A 153 -19.17 -2.57 -15.24
CA ASP A 153 -18.78 -1.23 -15.72
C ASP A 153 -19.52 -0.16 -14.92
N ILE A 154 -18.79 0.61 -14.11
CA ILE A 154 -19.33 1.58 -13.17
C ILE A 154 -18.81 2.97 -13.53
N PHE A 155 -19.72 3.89 -13.82
CA PHE A 155 -19.39 5.25 -14.25
C PHE A 155 -20.19 6.29 -13.49
N ARG A 156 -19.47 7.22 -12.82
CA ARG A 156 -20.08 8.32 -12.05
C ARG A 156 -21.12 7.85 -11.05
N CYS A 157 -20.75 6.88 -10.23
CA CYS A 157 -21.55 6.44 -9.10
C CYS A 157 -20.85 6.85 -7.79
N GLY A 158 -21.60 6.86 -6.69
CA GLY A 158 -21.09 7.12 -5.35
C GLY A 158 -21.16 8.57 -4.90
N ALA A 159 -21.81 9.47 -5.65
CA ALA A 159 -21.81 10.91 -5.36
C ALA A 159 -22.39 11.30 -3.98
N GLY A 160 -23.33 10.54 -3.44
CA GLY A 160 -24.01 10.78 -2.18
C GLY A 160 -23.42 9.99 -1.00
N GLU A 161 -22.48 9.09 -1.26
CA GLU A 161 -21.84 8.23 -0.27
C GLU A 161 -20.31 8.40 -0.37
N ASP A 162 -19.56 7.82 0.55
CA ASP A 162 -18.09 7.95 0.52
C ASP A 162 -17.42 6.85 -0.34
N TYR A 163 -18.19 6.01 -1.04
CA TYR A 163 -17.68 4.86 -1.79
C TYR A 163 -18.55 4.49 -3.00
N THR A 164 -17.96 3.79 -3.97
CA THR A 164 -18.68 3.24 -5.14
C THR A 164 -19.04 1.77 -4.94
N ILE A 165 -18.10 1.01 -4.38
CA ILE A 165 -18.29 -0.39 -4.00
C ILE A 165 -17.94 -0.51 -2.52
N PHE A 166 -18.84 -1.12 -1.76
CA PHE A 166 -18.62 -1.45 -0.36
C PHE A 166 -18.71 -2.96 -0.16
N SER A 167 -17.69 -3.57 0.45
CA SER A 167 -17.65 -5.02 0.66
C SER A 167 -18.74 -5.54 1.62
N GLY A 168 -19.05 -6.83 1.53
CA GLY A 168 -19.89 -7.51 2.50
C GLY A 168 -19.23 -7.82 3.84
N ASP A 169 -19.96 -8.55 4.68
CA ASP A 169 -19.64 -8.83 6.08
C ASP A 169 -18.45 -9.78 6.28
N THR A 170 -18.17 -10.64 5.31
CA THR A 170 -16.95 -11.48 5.30
C THR A 170 -16.62 -11.93 3.88
N THR A 171 -15.32 -12.13 3.61
CA THR A 171 -14.78 -12.82 2.42
C THR A 171 -15.37 -12.38 1.08
N THR A 172 -15.53 -11.07 0.87
CA THR A 172 -16.04 -10.55 -0.40
C THR A 172 -14.97 -10.61 -1.48
N ILE A 173 -15.38 -11.00 -2.69
CA ILE A 173 -14.53 -10.95 -3.88
C ILE A 173 -14.98 -9.79 -4.76
N ILE A 174 -14.10 -8.81 -4.97
CA ILE A 174 -14.30 -7.65 -5.83
C ILE A 174 -13.28 -7.75 -6.96
N SER A 175 -13.70 -8.20 -8.14
CA SER A 175 -12.75 -8.52 -9.20
C SER A 175 -13.14 -8.05 -10.59
N ASN A 176 -12.16 -7.69 -11.42
CA ASN A 176 -12.36 -7.39 -12.83
C ASN A 176 -13.43 -6.30 -13.12
N ASN A 177 -13.65 -5.38 -12.18
CA ASN A 177 -14.57 -4.26 -12.40
C ASN A 177 -13.84 -3.11 -13.11
N TYR A 178 -14.54 -2.44 -14.02
CA TYR A 178 -14.09 -1.20 -14.64
C TYR A 178 -14.80 -0.03 -13.99
N ILE A 179 -14.09 0.72 -13.17
CA ILE A 179 -14.65 1.78 -12.33
C ILE A 179 -14.03 3.10 -12.76
N ARG A 180 -14.87 4.07 -13.14
CA ARG A 180 -14.34 5.36 -13.58
C ARG A 180 -15.17 6.58 -13.25
N ASN A 181 -14.45 7.69 -13.04
CA ASN A 181 -15.05 8.99 -12.74
C ASN A 181 -15.99 8.91 -11.54
N THR A 182 -15.56 8.21 -10.50
CA THR A 182 -16.33 8.00 -9.28
C THR A 182 -15.93 9.06 -8.26
N GLY A 183 -16.93 9.68 -7.65
CA GLY A 183 -16.73 10.72 -6.66
C GLY A 183 -17.40 10.31 -5.36
N GLY A 184 -16.61 10.10 -4.30
CA GLY A 184 -17.13 10.07 -2.94
C GLY A 184 -17.05 11.49 -2.40
N PHE A 185 -18.20 12.16 -2.23
CA PHE A 185 -18.21 13.56 -1.81
C PHE A 185 -17.96 13.67 -0.30
N GLY A 186 -16.70 13.58 0.11
CA GLY A 186 -16.22 14.20 1.35
C GLY A 186 -15.77 13.28 2.49
N GLY A 187 -15.78 11.96 2.31
CA GLY A 187 -15.23 11.02 3.28
C GLY A 187 -13.79 10.59 3.01
N ASP A 188 -13.16 10.04 4.05
CA ASP A 188 -11.86 9.33 3.97
C ASP A 188 -11.95 8.00 3.21
N ASP A 189 -13.11 7.67 2.64
CA ASP A 189 -13.39 6.34 2.14
C ASP A 189 -13.01 6.16 0.67
N GLY A 190 -12.63 4.93 0.33
CA GLY A 190 -12.14 4.60 -0.99
C GLY A 190 -13.25 4.33 -2.01
N THR A 191 -12.92 4.46 -3.29
CA THR A 191 -13.80 4.02 -4.40
C THR A 191 -14.24 2.57 -4.22
N ILE A 192 -13.30 1.70 -3.86
CA ILE A 192 -13.58 0.39 -3.27
C ILE A 192 -13.25 0.47 -1.78
N ARG A 193 -14.26 0.26 -0.95
CA ARG A 193 -14.10 0.12 0.50
C ARG A 193 -14.26 -1.34 0.93
N VAL A 194 -13.19 -1.88 1.49
CA VAL A 194 -13.18 -3.17 2.17
C VAL A 194 -13.37 -2.92 3.65
N TRP A 195 -14.52 -3.34 4.17
CA TRP A 195 -14.90 -3.16 5.57
C TRP A 195 -14.53 -4.35 6.45
N ASN A 196 -14.45 -5.54 5.87
CA ASN A 196 -14.29 -6.78 6.61
C ASN A 196 -13.08 -7.59 6.14
N LYS A 197 -12.67 -8.50 7.02
CA LYS A 197 -11.48 -9.34 6.83
C LYS A 197 -11.58 -10.31 5.66
N GLY A 198 -10.41 -10.64 5.11
CA GLY A 198 -10.24 -11.71 4.15
C GLY A 198 -10.93 -11.45 2.81
N CYS A 199 -11.16 -10.19 2.48
CA CYS A 199 -11.68 -9.83 1.17
C CYS A 199 -10.57 -9.88 0.13
N ILE A 200 -10.96 -10.13 -1.12
CA ILE A 200 -10.06 -10.14 -2.27
C ILE A 200 -10.49 -9.02 -3.20
N VAL A 201 -9.60 -8.07 -3.46
CA VAL A 201 -9.76 -7.00 -4.44
C VAL A 201 -8.74 -7.22 -5.54
N GLU A 202 -9.15 -7.80 -6.67
CA GLU A 202 -8.23 -8.23 -7.72
C GLU A 202 -8.60 -7.82 -9.15
N GLY A 203 -7.61 -7.44 -9.97
CA GLY A 203 -7.84 -7.24 -11.41
C GLY A 203 -8.77 -6.08 -11.75
N ASN A 204 -9.10 -5.19 -10.82
CA ASN A 204 -9.96 -4.04 -11.09
C ASN A 204 -9.19 -2.95 -11.83
N THR A 205 -9.87 -2.23 -12.70
CA THR A 205 -9.34 -1.01 -13.33
C THR A 205 -10.10 0.17 -12.75
N ILE A 206 -9.39 1.02 -12.01
CA ILE A 206 -9.93 2.21 -11.33
C ILE A 206 -9.29 3.43 -11.99
N TYR A 207 -10.13 4.29 -12.56
CA TYR A 207 -9.69 5.45 -13.34
C TYR A 207 -10.43 6.71 -12.92
N TRP A 208 -9.72 7.79 -12.57
CA TRP A 208 -10.38 9.02 -12.08
C TRP A 208 -11.29 8.74 -10.89
N CYS A 209 -10.69 8.30 -9.79
CA CYS A 209 -11.38 8.24 -8.50
C CYS A 209 -11.08 9.47 -7.65
N GLU A 210 -12.03 9.80 -6.79
CA GLU A 210 -11.85 10.70 -5.66
C GLU A 210 -11.63 9.90 -4.37
N GLY A 211 -10.84 10.44 -3.45
CA GLY A 211 -10.43 9.72 -2.24
C GLY A 211 -9.43 8.59 -2.51
N ALA A 212 -9.40 7.60 -1.63
CA ALA A 212 -8.57 6.42 -1.86
C ALA A 212 -9.11 5.61 -3.06
N ALA A 213 -8.27 5.02 -3.90
CA ALA A 213 -8.81 4.11 -4.93
C ALA A 213 -9.32 2.82 -4.28
N ILE A 214 -8.52 2.27 -3.36
CA ILE A 214 -8.87 1.10 -2.54
C ILE A 214 -8.56 1.43 -1.08
N TYR A 215 -9.56 1.30 -0.21
CA TYR A 215 -9.41 1.43 1.23
C TYR A 215 -9.76 0.12 1.93
N VAL A 216 -8.80 -0.44 2.67
CA VAL A 216 -8.94 -1.62 3.52
C VAL A 216 -8.97 -1.19 5.00
N ALA A 217 -10.17 -1.14 5.57
CA ALA A 217 -10.41 -0.61 6.90
C ALA A 217 -10.14 -1.64 8.02
N ASN A 218 -9.67 -1.18 9.17
CA ASN A 218 -9.42 -2.02 10.35
C ASN A 218 -10.62 -2.07 11.29
N TYR A 219 -11.61 -2.90 10.97
CA TYR A 219 -12.79 -3.05 11.83
C TYR A 219 -12.71 -4.22 12.81
N SER A 220 -11.85 -5.21 12.52
CA SER A 220 -11.63 -6.36 13.39
C SER A 220 -10.15 -6.67 13.44
N GLN A 221 -9.54 -6.71 14.63
CA GLN A 221 -8.10 -6.93 14.88
C GLN A 221 -7.53 -8.26 14.33
N THR A 222 -8.29 -9.02 13.54
CA THR A 222 -7.86 -10.21 12.79
C THR A 222 -7.99 -9.90 11.31
N GLY A 223 -6.89 -9.60 10.65
CA GLY A 223 -6.88 -9.22 9.24
C GLY A 223 -6.45 -10.34 8.29
N GLY A 224 -6.38 -10.03 7.01
CA GLY A 224 -5.97 -10.97 5.95
C GLY A 224 -6.51 -10.65 4.55
N SER A 225 -6.91 -9.41 4.28
CA SER A 225 -7.37 -9.01 2.95
C SER A 225 -6.24 -9.01 1.92
N ILE A 226 -6.59 -9.26 0.65
CA ILE A 226 -5.68 -9.31 -0.48
C ILE A 226 -6.09 -8.26 -1.50
N VAL A 227 -5.16 -7.37 -1.85
CA VAL A 227 -5.33 -6.35 -2.89
C VAL A 227 -4.25 -6.59 -3.95
N LYS A 228 -4.64 -7.12 -5.11
CA LYS A 228 -3.64 -7.49 -6.13
C LYS A 228 -4.04 -7.26 -7.57
N ASP A 229 -3.05 -7.11 -8.44
CA ASP A 229 -3.25 -7.03 -9.89
C ASP A 229 -4.23 -5.92 -10.32
N ASN A 230 -4.44 -4.89 -9.50
CA ASN A 230 -5.32 -3.77 -9.85
C ASN A 230 -4.55 -2.72 -10.66
N LEU A 231 -5.21 -2.14 -11.65
CA LEU A 231 -4.75 -0.94 -12.35
C LEU A 231 -5.44 0.27 -11.75
N ILE A 232 -4.68 1.12 -11.06
CA ILE A 232 -5.15 2.37 -10.48
C ILE A 232 -4.47 3.51 -11.23
N TYR A 233 -5.27 4.29 -11.96
CA TYR A 233 -4.76 5.39 -12.75
C TYR A 233 -5.51 6.68 -12.40
N TYR A 234 -4.75 7.72 -12.07
CA TYR A 234 -5.28 9.07 -11.84
C TYR A 234 -6.26 9.15 -10.67
N ALA A 235 -5.77 8.85 -9.46
CA ALA A 235 -6.48 9.14 -8.21
C ALA A 235 -6.34 10.65 -7.90
N SER A 236 -7.45 11.38 -7.82
CA SER A 236 -7.42 12.85 -7.81
C SER A 236 -8.40 13.51 -6.85
N ASP A 237 -8.05 14.71 -6.40
CA ASP A 237 -8.97 15.62 -5.69
C ASP A 237 -9.75 16.44 -6.71
N HIS A 238 -10.93 15.98 -7.14
CA HIS A 238 -11.78 16.83 -7.97
C HIS A 238 -12.50 17.90 -7.14
N TYR A 239 -12.77 17.62 -5.86
CA TYR A 239 -13.51 18.50 -4.95
C TYR A 239 -12.67 18.96 -3.78
N ALA A 240 -12.09 20.15 -3.94
CA ALA A 240 -11.20 20.80 -2.98
C ALA A 240 -11.61 20.57 -1.51
N GLY A 241 -10.82 19.75 -0.80
CA GLY A 241 -10.98 19.55 0.65
C GLY A 241 -10.89 18.10 1.12
N ALA A 242 -10.81 17.11 0.22
CA ALA A 242 -10.59 15.72 0.63
C ALA A 242 -9.22 15.58 1.32
N PRO A 243 -9.16 15.18 2.60
CA PRO A 243 -7.92 15.23 3.39
C PRO A 243 -6.92 14.12 3.03
N LYS A 244 -7.34 13.08 2.28
CA LYS A 244 -6.58 11.84 2.07
C LYS A 244 -6.87 11.21 0.70
N ILE A 245 -5.94 11.28 -0.26
CA ILE A 245 -6.09 10.65 -1.60
C ILE A 245 -4.95 9.67 -1.85
N TYR A 246 -5.11 8.45 -1.37
CA TYR A 246 -4.13 7.37 -1.54
C TYR A 246 -4.49 6.51 -2.75
N ALA A 247 -3.54 5.83 -3.39
CA ALA A 247 -3.98 4.78 -4.33
C ALA A 247 -4.54 3.60 -3.54
N ILE A 248 -3.73 3.08 -2.61
CA ILE A 248 -4.15 2.00 -1.70
C ILE A 248 -3.88 2.46 -0.26
N TYR A 249 -4.90 2.40 0.58
CA TYR A 249 -4.81 2.67 2.01
C TYR A 249 -5.25 1.43 2.78
N THR A 250 -4.45 1.02 3.76
CA THR A 250 -4.83 -0.05 4.67
C THR A 250 -4.51 0.31 6.11
N GLU A 251 -5.46 -0.03 6.97
CA GLU A 251 -5.26 -0.10 8.41
C GLU A 251 -5.32 -1.55 8.91
N GLU A 252 -5.76 -2.47 8.06
CA GLU A 252 -5.97 -3.87 8.41
C GLU A 252 -4.61 -4.59 8.51
N PRO A 253 -4.28 -5.24 9.64
CA PRO A 253 -3.07 -6.03 9.74
C PRO A 253 -3.12 -7.25 8.83
N ASP A 254 -1.96 -7.88 8.57
CA ASP A 254 -1.86 -9.09 7.77
C ASP A 254 -2.40 -8.91 6.32
N THR A 255 -2.48 -7.67 5.81
CA THR A 255 -2.92 -7.35 4.44
C THR A 255 -1.83 -7.69 3.42
N VAL A 256 -2.21 -8.28 2.28
CA VAL A 256 -1.31 -8.50 1.14
C VAL A 256 -1.64 -7.52 0.02
N ILE A 257 -0.69 -6.68 -0.35
CA ILE A 257 -0.78 -5.71 -1.45
C ILE A 257 0.26 -6.08 -2.50
N GLU A 258 -0.15 -6.74 -3.58
CA GLU A 258 0.78 -7.38 -4.52
C GLU A 258 0.48 -7.08 -5.99
N GLY A 259 1.50 -6.82 -6.81
CA GLY A 259 1.33 -6.80 -8.28
C GLY A 259 0.43 -5.68 -8.82
N ASN A 260 0.10 -4.67 -8.02
CA ASN A 260 -0.73 -3.56 -8.45
C ASN A 260 0.08 -2.59 -9.33
N HIS A 261 -0.59 -1.99 -10.32
CA HIS A 261 -0.05 -0.91 -11.14
C HIS A 261 -0.74 0.40 -10.75
N ILE A 262 0.01 1.28 -10.08
CA ILE A 262 -0.44 2.58 -9.59
C ILE A 262 0.27 3.67 -10.39
N GLU A 263 -0.49 4.54 -11.03
CA GLU A 263 0.05 5.64 -11.83
C GLU A 263 -0.74 6.94 -11.61
N VAL A 264 -0.04 8.06 -11.52
CA VAL A 264 -0.63 9.41 -11.45
C VAL A 264 -1.49 9.63 -10.20
N VAL A 265 -0.93 9.47 -9.01
CA VAL A 265 -1.63 9.86 -7.76
C VAL A 265 -1.45 11.36 -7.54
N GLN A 266 -2.54 12.14 -7.55
CA GLN A 266 -2.43 13.60 -7.44
C GLN A 266 -2.07 14.05 -6.02
N LYS A 267 -2.79 13.58 -4.98
CA LYS A 267 -2.68 14.09 -3.61
C LYS A 267 -2.60 13.00 -2.53
N GLY A 268 -1.53 12.22 -2.52
CA GLY A 268 -1.30 11.28 -1.44
C GLY A 268 -0.21 10.30 -1.79
N HIS A 269 0.00 9.36 -0.88
CA HIS A 269 0.94 8.26 -1.06
C HIS A 269 0.43 7.28 -2.12
N GLY A 270 1.35 6.53 -2.73
CA GLY A 270 0.97 5.40 -3.60
C GLY A 270 0.30 4.34 -2.75
N ILE A 271 1.04 3.77 -1.80
CA ILE A 271 0.53 2.80 -0.84
C ILE A 271 0.76 3.34 0.58
N TYR A 272 -0.27 3.35 1.42
CA TYR A 272 -0.19 3.80 2.80
C TYR A 272 -0.68 2.73 3.78
N LEU A 273 0.21 2.29 4.68
CA LEU A 273 -0.04 1.37 5.78
C LEU A 273 -0.08 2.19 7.07
N ASN A 274 -1.24 2.28 7.72
CA ASN A 274 -1.42 2.99 8.99
C ASN A 274 -1.74 1.98 10.09
N GLU A 275 -0.76 1.68 10.95
CA GLU A 275 -0.84 0.63 11.99
C GLU A 275 -1.19 -0.77 11.43
N ALA A 276 -0.96 -0.99 10.12
CA ALA A 276 -1.26 -2.23 9.42
C ALA A 276 -0.12 -3.26 9.55
N HIS A 277 0.09 -3.78 10.76
CA HIS A 277 1.20 -4.69 11.08
C HIS A 277 1.18 -6.00 10.27
N ARG A 278 2.35 -6.64 10.11
CA ARG A 278 2.53 -7.95 9.45
C ARG A 278 2.01 -8.00 8.01
N SER A 279 1.89 -6.85 7.37
CA SER A 279 1.42 -6.74 5.99
C SER A 279 2.56 -7.03 4.99
N ILE A 280 2.19 -7.46 3.79
CA ILE A 280 3.11 -7.70 2.68
C ILE A 280 2.78 -6.68 1.58
N VAL A 281 3.77 -5.91 1.15
CA VAL A 281 3.69 -5.00 0.02
C VAL A 281 4.74 -5.44 -1.00
N SER A 282 4.32 -6.14 -2.05
CA SER A 282 5.26 -6.75 -3.00
C SER A 282 4.96 -6.54 -4.47
N ASP A 283 6.02 -6.45 -5.27
CA ASP A 283 5.95 -6.47 -6.74
C ASP A 283 4.97 -5.43 -7.35
N ASN A 284 4.72 -4.32 -6.64
CA ASN A 284 3.89 -3.24 -7.14
C ASN A 284 4.71 -2.30 -8.04
N LEU A 285 4.10 -1.81 -9.10
CA LEU A 285 4.62 -0.73 -9.94
C LEU A 285 3.93 0.57 -9.53
N ILE A 286 4.70 1.52 -9.00
CA ILE A 286 4.21 2.79 -8.48
C ILE A 286 4.90 3.92 -9.23
N ARG A 287 4.11 4.73 -9.93
CA ARG A 287 4.62 5.80 -10.77
C ARG A 287 3.90 7.13 -10.52
N ASP A 288 4.71 8.18 -10.43
CA ASP A 288 4.25 9.57 -10.45
C ASP A 288 3.20 9.89 -9.37
N VAL A 289 3.60 9.62 -8.13
CA VAL A 289 2.82 9.90 -6.92
C VAL A 289 3.07 11.32 -6.43
N GLY A 290 2.03 11.96 -5.89
CA GLY A 290 2.11 13.28 -5.28
C GLY A 290 2.11 14.46 -6.25
N LYS A 291 1.54 14.31 -7.46
CA LYS A 291 1.65 15.33 -8.53
C LYS A 291 1.15 16.73 -8.16
N ALA A 292 0.23 16.87 -7.21
CA ALA A 292 -0.34 18.16 -6.86
C ALA A 292 0.59 19.02 -5.99
N THR A 293 1.47 18.39 -5.21
CA THR A 293 2.40 19.09 -4.31
C THR A 293 3.72 18.35 -4.27
N ASP A 294 4.75 18.96 -4.85
CA ASP A 294 6.11 18.43 -4.82
C ASP A 294 6.57 18.15 -3.38
N ASN A 295 7.36 17.09 -3.21
CA ASN A 295 8.03 16.79 -1.95
C ASN A 295 7.09 16.68 -0.72
N THR A 296 5.87 16.17 -0.92
CA THR A 296 4.88 16.03 0.17
C THR A 296 4.51 14.58 0.47
N TYR A 297 4.44 13.75 -0.57
CA TYR A 297 3.93 12.38 -0.47
C TYR A 297 4.98 11.37 -0.90
N ASP A 298 4.83 10.14 -0.40
CA ASP A 298 5.81 9.07 -0.55
C ASP A 298 5.26 7.97 -1.45
N GLY A 299 6.13 7.20 -2.10
CA GLY A 299 5.71 6.05 -2.92
C GLY A 299 4.98 5.00 -2.06
N ILE A 300 5.66 4.53 -1.01
CA ILE A 300 5.12 3.63 0.01
C ILE A 300 5.39 4.24 1.39
N PHE A 301 4.35 4.36 2.23
CA PHE A 301 4.46 4.89 3.58
C PHE A 301 3.96 3.90 4.62
N LEU A 302 4.78 3.62 5.63
CA LEU A 302 4.49 2.82 6.81
C LEU A 302 4.46 3.75 8.02
N ASN A 303 3.28 3.99 8.58
CA ASN A 303 3.08 4.78 9.80
C ASN A 303 2.63 3.86 10.93
N GLY A 304 3.46 3.64 11.94
CA GLY A 304 3.11 2.73 13.03
C GLY A 304 3.03 1.26 12.63
N ALA A 305 3.47 0.88 11.42
CA ALA A 305 3.31 -0.46 10.89
C ALA A 305 4.57 -1.30 11.18
N ASP A 306 4.37 -2.42 11.89
CA ASP A 306 5.46 -3.29 12.35
C ASP A 306 5.48 -4.62 11.61
N TYR A 307 6.64 -5.28 11.57
CA TYR A 307 6.81 -6.64 11.03
C TYR A 307 6.32 -6.79 9.58
N CYS A 308 6.30 -5.70 8.81
CA CYS A 308 5.88 -5.72 7.41
C CYS A 308 7.02 -6.17 6.49
N LEU A 309 6.66 -6.77 5.36
CA LEU A 309 7.56 -7.05 4.26
C LEU A 309 7.27 -6.09 3.11
N VAL A 310 8.26 -5.27 2.72
CA VAL A 310 8.18 -4.40 1.55
C VAL A 310 9.23 -4.85 0.54
N SER A 311 8.82 -5.54 -0.53
CA SER A 311 9.79 -6.18 -1.44
C SER A 311 9.46 -6.20 -2.91
N GLY A 312 10.47 -6.06 -3.78
CA GLY A 312 10.30 -6.19 -5.23
C GLY A 312 9.51 -5.05 -5.89
N ASN A 313 9.15 -4.00 -5.14
CA ASN A 313 8.40 -2.89 -5.68
C ASN A 313 9.28 -2.01 -6.57
N GLN A 314 8.68 -1.42 -7.61
CA GLN A 314 9.29 -0.45 -8.50
C GLN A 314 8.61 0.90 -8.28
N ILE A 315 9.36 1.87 -7.75
CA ILE A 315 8.87 3.22 -7.47
C ILE A 315 9.68 4.18 -8.33
N ALA A 316 9.01 4.93 -9.20
CA ALA A 316 9.66 5.88 -10.09
C ALA A 316 8.81 7.14 -10.30
N SER A 317 9.45 8.23 -10.68
CA SER A 317 8.74 9.37 -11.25
C SER A 317 9.50 10.02 -12.39
N ASP A 318 8.81 10.35 -13.48
CA ASP A 318 9.37 11.12 -14.60
C ASP A 318 8.82 12.55 -14.66
N GLU A 319 8.14 12.96 -13.60
CA GLU A 319 7.39 14.21 -13.53
C GLU A 319 8.17 15.34 -12.85
N ALA A 320 7.67 16.56 -13.04
CA ALA A 320 8.26 17.75 -12.42
C ALA A 320 8.12 17.75 -10.89
N ASN A 321 6.97 17.27 -10.40
CA ASN A 321 6.72 17.06 -8.98
C ASN A 321 6.99 15.59 -8.68
N LYS A 322 7.88 15.33 -7.74
CA LYS A 322 8.36 13.99 -7.41
C LYS A 322 7.87 13.57 -6.02
N PRO A 323 7.75 12.25 -5.76
CA PRO A 323 7.52 11.79 -4.40
C PRO A 323 8.67 12.26 -3.50
N ARG A 324 8.35 12.68 -2.27
CA ARG A 324 9.31 13.04 -1.23
C ARG A 324 10.29 11.90 -1.02
N HIS A 325 9.80 10.77 -0.49
CA HIS A 325 10.58 9.54 -0.38
C HIS A 325 10.02 8.44 -1.28
N GLY A 326 10.87 7.50 -1.67
CA GLY A 326 10.41 6.27 -2.32
C GLY A 326 9.66 5.40 -1.30
N ILE A 327 10.35 5.05 -0.22
CA ILE A 327 9.78 4.32 0.92
C ILE A 327 10.03 5.13 2.19
N HIS A 328 9.00 5.29 3.02
CA HIS A 328 9.08 5.98 4.30
C HIS A 328 8.54 5.10 5.43
N VAL A 329 9.27 5.02 6.54
CA VAL A 329 8.85 4.36 7.78
C VAL A 329 8.94 5.36 8.93
N THR A 330 7.82 5.60 9.62
CA THR A 330 7.77 6.34 10.90
C THR A 330 7.13 5.47 11.95
N ASP A 331 7.69 5.51 13.16
CA ASP A 331 7.23 4.76 14.33
C ASP A 331 6.95 3.26 14.06
N GLY A 332 7.74 2.63 13.18
CA GLY A 332 7.52 1.27 12.70
C GLY A 332 8.75 0.39 12.90
N HIS A 333 8.56 -0.77 13.52
CA HIS A 333 9.63 -1.67 13.95
C HIS A 333 9.68 -2.98 13.17
N TYR A 334 10.87 -3.60 13.15
CA TYR A 334 11.08 -4.96 12.63
C TYR A 334 10.62 -5.17 11.16
N ASN A 335 10.52 -4.10 10.37
CA ASN A 335 10.14 -4.20 8.97
C ASN A 335 11.32 -4.72 8.13
N LEU A 336 11.01 -5.52 7.11
CA LEU A 336 11.97 -5.99 6.11
C LEU A 336 11.70 -5.29 4.78
N ILE A 337 12.61 -4.41 4.39
CA ILE A 337 12.55 -3.65 3.15
C ILE A 337 13.65 -4.18 2.21
N GLN A 338 13.27 -4.98 1.22
CA GLN A 338 14.24 -5.70 0.41
C GLN A 338 13.98 -5.75 -1.10
N GLY A 339 15.04 -5.63 -1.90
CA GLY A 339 14.96 -5.86 -3.35
C GLY A 339 14.06 -4.88 -4.10
N ASN A 340 13.76 -3.71 -3.53
CA ASN A 340 12.99 -2.66 -4.20
C ASN A 340 13.88 -1.85 -5.15
N HIS A 341 13.30 -1.32 -6.22
CA HIS A 341 13.93 -0.37 -7.12
C HIS A 341 13.27 0.99 -6.97
N ILE A 342 14.02 1.98 -6.49
CA ILE A 342 13.54 3.33 -6.20
C ILE A 342 14.31 4.31 -7.08
N GLU A 343 13.58 5.07 -7.88
CA GLU A 343 14.12 6.01 -8.85
C GLU A 343 13.43 7.38 -8.76
N ASP A 344 14.22 8.45 -8.92
CA ASP A 344 13.72 9.81 -9.13
C ASP A 344 12.81 10.37 -8.00
N THR A 345 13.28 10.30 -6.76
CA THR A 345 12.62 10.94 -5.59
C THR A 345 13.13 12.37 -5.35
N ALA A 346 12.32 13.21 -4.70
CA ALA A 346 12.59 14.62 -4.43
C ALA A 346 13.56 14.84 -3.26
N THR A 347 13.48 13.96 -2.25
CA THR A 347 14.45 13.91 -1.15
C THR A 347 15.12 12.55 -1.18
N ASP A 348 14.66 11.59 -0.40
CA ASP A 348 15.45 10.40 -0.11
C ASP A 348 14.92 9.18 -0.85
N GLY A 349 15.79 8.21 -1.10
CA GLY A 349 15.35 6.93 -1.63
C GLY A 349 14.47 6.23 -0.60
N LEU A 350 15.01 6.07 0.61
CA LEU A 350 14.35 5.47 1.75
C LEU A 350 14.61 6.30 3.01
N HIS A 351 13.54 6.67 3.71
CA HIS A 351 13.60 7.44 4.95
C HIS A 351 13.04 6.62 6.12
N ILE A 352 13.76 6.59 7.24
CA ILE A 352 13.27 6.04 8.52
C ILE A 352 13.45 7.10 9.60
N ASP A 353 12.36 7.44 10.28
CA ASP A 353 12.34 8.35 11.42
C ASP A 353 11.42 7.84 12.54
N GLY A 354 11.15 8.71 13.53
CA GLY A 354 10.38 8.33 14.72
C GLY A 354 11.09 7.26 15.56
N ASP A 355 10.31 6.54 16.36
CA ASP A 355 10.77 5.37 17.12
C ASP A 355 10.67 4.12 16.22
N SER A 356 11.69 3.89 15.37
CA SER A 356 11.66 2.87 14.30
C SER A 356 12.85 1.91 14.38
N ASP A 357 12.96 1.19 15.48
CA ASP A 357 14.04 0.23 15.74
C ASP A 357 13.95 -1.10 14.93
N HIS A 358 15.08 -1.79 14.84
CA HIS A 358 15.21 -3.18 14.35
C HIS A 358 14.78 -3.43 12.89
N ASN A 359 14.73 -2.39 12.06
CA ASN A 359 14.39 -2.50 10.65
C ASN A 359 15.55 -3.13 9.83
N LYS A 360 15.22 -3.73 8.68
CA LYS A 360 16.19 -4.35 7.77
C LYS A 360 16.04 -3.79 6.37
N ILE A 361 17.07 -3.12 5.87
CA ILE A 361 17.12 -2.51 4.54
C ILE A 361 18.18 -3.24 3.70
N ILE A 362 17.73 -4.15 2.83
CA ILE A 362 18.62 -5.12 2.18
C ILE A 362 18.42 -5.17 0.66
N GLN A 363 19.52 -5.16 -0.11
CA GLN A 363 19.49 -5.44 -1.56
C GLN A 363 18.60 -4.51 -2.40
N ASN A 364 18.30 -3.30 -1.92
CA ASN A 364 17.54 -2.32 -2.68
C ASN A 364 18.44 -1.62 -3.72
N VAL A 365 17.82 -1.09 -4.78
CA VAL A 365 18.46 -0.28 -5.81
C VAL A 365 17.92 1.14 -5.73
N PHE A 366 18.81 2.10 -5.59
CA PHE A 366 18.51 3.52 -5.55
C PHE A 366 19.11 4.17 -6.80
N GLN A 367 18.30 4.88 -7.57
CA GLN A 367 18.71 5.53 -8.81
C GLN A 367 18.22 6.98 -8.88
N SER A 368 19.08 7.91 -9.28
CA SER A 368 18.69 9.31 -9.53
C SER A 368 17.99 9.99 -8.33
N ILE A 369 18.54 9.77 -7.13
CA ILE A 369 17.97 10.29 -5.89
C ILE A 369 18.50 11.71 -5.63
N ALA A 370 17.60 12.67 -5.38
CA ALA A 370 17.95 14.08 -5.21
C ALA A 370 18.55 14.42 -3.83
N GLY A 371 18.18 13.67 -2.80
CA GLY A 371 18.72 13.70 -1.43
C GLY A 371 19.56 12.47 -1.14
N ASP A 372 19.34 11.85 0.01
CA ASP A 372 20.13 10.71 0.48
C ASP A 372 19.57 9.39 -0.05
N GLY A 373 20.44 8.40 -0.26
CA GLY A 373 20.01 7.07 -0.68
C GLY A 373 19.15 6.41 0.40
N ILE A 374 19.69 6.36 1.62
CA ILE A 374 19.03 5.89 2.84
C ILE A 374 19.30 6.92 3.94
N GLU A 375 18.25 7.39 4.61
CA GLU A 375 18.35 8.25 5.79
C GLU A 375 17.71 7.57 7.01
N LEU A 376 18.51 7.36 8.06
CA LEU A 376 18.04 7.00 9.40
C LEU A 376 18.08 8.27 10.24
N ASN A 377 16.97 9.01 10.28
CA ASN A 377 16.95 10.44 10.65
C ASN A 377 16.86 10.71 12.15
N ALA A 378 16.53 9.70 12.97
CA ALA A 378 16.41 9.87 14.42
C ALA A 378 17.41 8.99 15.19
N GLY A 379 17.87 9.48 16.35
CA GLY A 379 18.65 8.70 17.31
C GLY A 379 17.88 7.54 17.96
N THR A 380 16.60 7.40 17.60
CA THR A 380 15.67 6.32 17.97
C THR A 380 15.44 5.35 16.82
N VAL A 381 16.33 5.33 15.82
CA VAL A 381 16.32 4.34 14.73
C VAL A 381 17.49 3.37 14.97
N ASN A 382 17.38 2.58 16.02
CA ASN A 382 18.44 1.73 16.53
C ASN A 382 18.39 0.31 15.96
N ASP A 383 19.50 -0.41 16.08
CA ASP A 383 19.62 -1.83 15.73
C ASP A 383 19.17 -2.17 14.28
N THR A 384 19.24 -1.17 13.39
CA THR A 384 18.84 -1.31 11.98
C THR A 384 19.93 -2.00 11.18
N ILE A 385 19.56 -2.89 10.27
CA ILE A 385 20.50 -3.61 9.39
C ILE A 385 20.45 -2.99 8.00
N VAL A 386 21.59 -2.47 7.50
CA VAL A 386 21.71 -1.88 6.16
C VAL A 386 22.77 -2.62 5.35
N LYS A 387 22.36 -3.47 4.39
CA LYS A 387 23.27 -4.38 3.67
C LYS A 387 22.95 -4.59 2.20
N GLY A 388 23.96 -4.77 1.36
CA GLY A 388 23.80 -5.17 -0.03
C GLY A 388 23.04 -4.19 -0.94
N ASN A 389 22.75 -2.98 -0.47
CA ASN A 389 22.07 -1.95 -1.26
C ASN A 389 23.01 -1.39 -2.34
N ARG A 390 22.44 -0.99 -3.48
CA ARG A 390 23.16 -0.45 -4.64
C ARG A 390 22.69 0.97 -4.94
N PHE A 391 23.62 1.91 -4.99
CA PHE A 391 23.32 3.32 -5.27
C PHE A 391 23.83 3.73 -6.65
N HIS A 392 22.99 4.39 -7.44
CA HIS A 392 23.34 4.94 -8.74
C HIS A 392 22.88 6.39 -8.77
N THR A 393 23.80 7.35 -8.94
CA THR A 393 23.42 8.76 -9.05
C THR A 393 22.57 9.25 -7.86
N VAL A 394 23.15 9.22 -6.66
CA VAL A 394 22.58 9.87 -5.47
C VAL A 394 23.30 11.20 -5.28
N THR A 395 22.55 12.28 -5.09
CA THR A 395 23.12 13.62 -4.97
C THR A 395 23.60 13.92 -3.54
N GLY A 396 22.87 13.43 -2.53
CA GLY A 396 23.26 13.45 -1.12
C GLY A 396 24.27 12.35 -0.77
N ALA A 397 24.24 11.92 0.48
CA ALA A 397 24.99 10.75 0.94
C ALA A 397 24.27 9.45 0.54
N TYR A 398 25.04 8.37 0.33
CA TYR A 398 24.41 7.07 0.09
C TYR A 398 23.68 6.56 1.33
N VAL A 399 24.28 6.73 2.51
CA VAL A 399 23.65 6.45 3.81
C VAL A 399 23.97 7.56 4.81
N VAL A 400 22.93 8.09 5.46
CA VAL A 400 23.00 8.91 6.69
C VAL A 400 22.42 8.10 7.84
N ASP A 401 23.12 8.11 8.98
CA ASP A 401 22.77 7.33 10.15
C ASP A 401 22.89 8.17 11.42
N ALA A 402 21.75 8.56 11.97
CA ALA A 402 21.64 9.20 13.27
C ALA A 402 21.35 8.19 14.40
N GLY A 403 21.01 6.93 14.07
CA GLY A 403 20.69 5.88 15.01
C GLY A 403 21.91 5.31 15.74
N THR A 404 21.66 4.35 16.63
CA THR A 404 22.72 3.59 17.31
C THR A 404 22.69 2.12 16.93
N ASP A 405 23.85 1.47 17.02
CA ASP A 405 24.00 0.03 16.76
C ASP A 405 23.55 -0.47 15.37
N THR A 406 23.52 0.45 14.38
CA THR A 406 23.31 0.11 12.98
C THR A 406 24.35 -0.89 12.46
N VAL A 407 23.88 -1.98 11.85
CA VAL A 407 24.69 -3.07 11.33
C VAL A 407 24.86 -2.96 9.82
N TYR A 408 26.08 -2.64 9.40
CA TYR A 408 26.47 -2.56 7.98
C TYR A 408 27.13 -3.85 7.47
N ASP A 409 27.32 -3.93 6.15
CA ASP A 409 28.21 -4.92 5.56
C ASP A 409 29.66 -4.72 6.03
N VAL A 410 30.27 -5.79 6.52
CA VAL A 410 31.68 -5.81 6.91
C VAL A 410 32.47 -6.57 5.84
N LYS A 411 33.40 -5.88 5.19
CA LYS A 411 34.39 -6.50 4.33
C LYS A 411 35.74 -6.50 5.03
N PRO A 412 36.24 -7.67 5.48
CA PRO A 412 37.57 -7.73 6.04
C PRO A 412 38.58 -7.52 4.91
N TYR A 413 39.40 -6.49 5.04
CA TYR A 413 40.57 -6.30 4.19
C TYR A 413 41.81 -6.69 4.96
N GLN A 414 42.58 -7.61 4.39
CA GLN A 414 43.90 -7.94 4.90
C GLN A 414 44.89 -6.90 4.36
N PHE A 415 45.61 -6.25 5.27
CA PHE A 415 46.71 -5.38 4.88
C PHE A 415 47.86 -6.19 4.29
N THR A 416 48.46 -5.69 3.21
CA THR A 416 49.72 -6.24 2.68
C THR A 416 50.90 -5.46 3.25
N GLU A 417 51.89 -6.17 3.77
CA GLU A 417 53.07 -5.61 4.42
C GLU A 417 54.03 -4.98 3.40
N ALA A 418 54.63 -3.84 3.75
CA ALA A 418 55.90 -3.41 3.17
C ALA A 418 56.95 -3.41 4.28
N THR A 419 57.85 -4.39 4.28
CA THR A 419 58.99 -4.38 5.19
C THR A 419 59.98 -3.32 4.73
N GLY A 420 60.45 -2.50 5.66
CA GLY A 420 61.53 -1.54 5.44
C GLY A 420 62.81 -2.27 5.01
N GLY A 421 63.04 -2.32 3.70
CA GLY A 421 64.23 -2.86 3.07
C GLY A 421 63.94 -3.05 1.58
N ALA A 422 64.70 -2.39 0.72
CA ALA A 422 64.49 -2.47 -0.73
C ALA A 422 64.44 -3.94 -1.20
N ALA A 423 63.31 -4.32 -1.79
CA ALA A 423 63.04 -5.60 -2.46
C ALA A 423 62.71 -6.82 -1.57
N ALA A 424 61.51 -6.85 -0.97
CA ALA A 424 60.60 -8.00 -1.08
C ALA A 424 59.22 -7.64 -0.50
N ILE A 425 58.22 -7.49 -1.37
CA ILE A 425 56.82 -7.52 -0.94
C ILE A 425 56.52 -8.99 -0.58
N GLN A 426 56.46 -9.32 0.71
CA GLN A 426 55.92 -10.60 1.17
C GLN A 426 54.40 -10.53 1.10
N VAL A 427 53.83 -11.33 0.20
CA VAL A 427 52.39 -11.46 0.05
C VAL A 427 51.92 -12.49 1.08
N THR A 428 51.11 -12.03 2.05
CA THR A 428 50.36 -12.79 3.07
C THR A 428 51.06 -13.14 4.39
N SER A 429 50.74 -12.38 5.46
CA SER A 429 50.66 -12.91 6.82
C SER A 429 49.17 -13.00 7.17
N PRO A 430 48.57 -14.20 7.28
CA PRO A 430 47.17 -14.36 7.69
C PRO A 430 46.90 -13.96 9.15
N THR A 431 47.93 -13.62 9.93
CA THR A 431 47.87 -13.39 11.38
C THR A 431 48.14 -11.94 11.80
N GLY A 432 48.17 -10.99 10.84
CA GLY A 432 48.49 -9.58 11.11
C GLY A 432 49.99 -9.26 11.03
N VAL A 433 50.34 -8.00 11.31
CA VAL A 433 51.75 -7.53 11.30
C VAL A 433 52.32 -7.65 12.70
N TYR A 434 53.37 -8.44 12.86
CA TYR A 434 54.06 -8.61 14.13
C TYR A 434 55.14 -7.54 14.29
N VAL A 435 55.03 -6.72 15.33
CA VAL A 435 56.07 -5.75 15.73
C VAL A 435 56.74 -6.27 16.98
N SER A 436 57.96 -6.79 16.87
CA SER A 436 58.66 -7.49 17.95
C SER A 436 59.56 -6.62 18.82
N ASP A 437 59.92 -5.43 18.34
CA ASP A 437 61.04 -4.66 18.88
C ASP A 437 60.60 -3.28 19.39
N ALA A 438 61.24 -2.81 20.46
CA ALA A 438 61.06 -1.45 20.95
C ALA A 438 61.52 -0.43 19.89
N GLY A 439 60.58 0.36 19.34
CA GLY A 439 60.80 1.27 18.22
C GLY A 439 60.52 0.67 16.84
N GLY A 440 60.09 -0.59 16.77
CA GLY A 440 59.59 -1.19 15.53
C GLY A 440 58.35 -0.46 15.02
N THR A 441 58.28 -0.24 13.70
CA THR A 441 57.11 0.33 13.03
C THR A 441 56.58 -0.69 12.04
N ALA A 442 55.28 -0.93 12.07
CA ALA A 442 54.57 -1.64 11.01
C ALA A 442 53.85 -0.62 10.14
N ILE A 443 54.06 -0.70 8.82
CA ILE A 443 53.27 0.04 7.85
C ILE A 443 52.47 -0.95 7.02
N ALA A 444 51.17 -0.73 6.98
CA ALA A 444 50.21 -1.53 6.27
C ALA A 444 49.53 -0.65 5.22
N TRP A 445 49.53 -1.11 3.96
CA TRP A 445 48.82 -0.44 2.88
C TRP A 445 47.70 -1.34 2.37
N GLY A 446 46.57 -0.73 2.06
CA GLY A 446 45.42 -1.39 1.46
C GLY A 446 44.73 -0.44 0.50
N GLN A 447 44.17 -1.00 -0.57
CA GLN A 447 43.28 -0.28 -1.47
C GLN A 447 41.88 -0.79 -1.25
N LEU A 448 40.92 0.13 -1.11
CA LEU A 448 39.52 -0.22 -1.11
C LEU A 448 39.11 -0.58 -2.55
N PRO A 449 38.25 -1.58 -2.78
CA PRO A 449 37.79 -1.94 -4.11
C PRO A 449 37.11 -0.75 -4.80
N ALA A 450 37.30 -0.61 -6.11
CA ALA A 450 36.65 0.45 -6.89
C ALA A 450 35.12 0.40 -6.85
N SER A 451 34.54 -0.76 -6.48
CA SER A 451 33.10 -0.95 -6.30
C SER A 451 32.58 -0.49 -4.93
N LEU A 452 33.46 -0.04 -4.02
CA LEU A 452 33.04 0.44 -2.70
C LEU A 452 32.42 1.82 -2.83
N GLN A 453 31.18 1.97 -2.37
CA GLN A 453 30.43 3.22 -2.51
C GLN A 453 30.65 4.16 -1.31
N GLN A 454 30.70 3.62 -0.08
CA GLN A 454 30.92 4.39 1.14
C GLN A 454 31.66 3.55 2.20
N VAL A 455 32.47 4.20 3.05
CA VAL A 455 33.02 3.61 4.28
C VAL A 455 32.31 4.23 5.47
N MET A 456 31.52 3.43 6.19
CA MET A 456 30.82 3.90 7.41
C MET A 456 31.72 3.85 8.64
N ARG A 457 32.47 2.75 8.81
CA ARG A 457 33.31 2.51 9.99
C ARG A 457 34.57 1.73 9.62
N LEU A 458 35.72 2.16 10.12
CA LEU A 458 36.96 1.38 10.09
C LEU A 458 37.27 0.88 11.51
N LYS A 459 37.27 -0.44 11.71
CA LYS A 459 37.78 -1.07 12.94
C LYS A 459 39.18 -1.63 12.68
N VAL A 460 40.16 -1.20 13.47
CA VAL A 460 41.51 -1.76 13.47
C VAL A 460 41.83 -2.33 14.84
N TRP A 461 42.38 -3.55 14.82
CA TRP A 461 42.77 -4.31 15.99
C TRP A 461 44.30 -4.32 16.08
N ALA A 462 44.82 -3.95 17.24
CA ALA A 462 46.25 -4.01 17.55
C ALA A 462 46.40 -4.51 18.98
N VAL A 463 47.25 -5.51 19.19
CA VAL A 463 47.48 -6.13 20.51
C VAL A 463 48.99 -6.14 20.79
N ALA A 464 49.39 -5.59 21.95
CA ALA A 464 50.76 -5.63 22.40
C ALA A 464 51.04 -7.00 23.03
N LYS A 465 52.01 -7.73 22.50
CA LYS A 465 52.31 -9.10 22.93
C LYS A 465 52.90 -9.19 24.35
N ASP A 466 53.71 -8.22 24.75
CA ASP A 466 54.62 -8.37 25.90
C ASP A 466 54.43 -7.34 27.03
N ALA A 467 53.33 -6.56 27.04
CA ALA A 467 53.06 -5.60 28.12
C ALA A 467 51.65 -5.80 28.72
N PRO A 468 51.53 -6.33 29.96
CA PRO A 468 50.29 -6.21 30.73
C PRO A 468 49.99 -4.72 30.92
N ALA A 469 48.71 -4.32 30.89
CA ALA A 469 48.26 -2.93 31.01
C ALA A 469 48.88 -2.15 32.20
N ALA A 470 49.41 -2.83 33.22
CA ALA A 470 50.09 -2.24 34.37
C ALA A 470 51.51 -1.67 34.09
N ALA A 471 52.15 -1.97 32.96
CA ALA A 471 53.54 -1.59 32.68
C ALA A 471 53.73 -0.35 31.77
N GLY A 472 52.66 0.33 31.35
CA GLY A 472 52.76 1.56 30.56
C GLY A 472 53.21 1.36 29.10
N GLY A 473 53.03 0.16 28.54
CA GLY A 473 53.22 -0.07 27.10
C GLY A 473 52.08 0.57 26.31
N PHE A 474 52.36 1.67 25.59
CA PHE A 474 51.40 2.31 24.70
C PHE A 474 51.74 1.95 23.25
N MET A 475 50.76 1.44 22.50
CA MET A 475 50.86 1.39 21.03
C MET A 475 50.37 2.71 20.46
N HIS A 476 51.20 3.36 19.64
CA HIS A 476 50.76 4.48 18.82
C HIS A 476 50.29 3.92 17.48
N CYS A 477 48.99 4.08 17.19
CA CYS A 477 48.43 3.76 15.90
C CYS A 477 48.12 5.07 15.16
N GLU A 478 48.71 5.27 14.00
CA GLU A 478 48.43 6.38 13.10
C GLU A 478 47.67 5.86 11.89
N PHE A 479 46.56 6.50 11.56
CA PHE A 479 45.78 6.21 10.36
C PHE A 479 45.92 7.36 9.37
N THR A 480 46.56 7.10 8.24
CA THR A 480 46.61 8.04 7.12
C THR A 480 45.67 7.57 6.02
N PHE A 481 44.56 8.27 5.84
CA PHE A 481 43.63 8.01 4.74
C PHE A 481 44.04 8.86 3.54
N ASN A 482 44.71 8.23 2.57
CA ASN A 482 44.94 8.84 1.27
C ASN A 482 43.72 8.56 0.39
N ALA A 483 42.62 9.27 0.63
CA ALA A 483 41.50 9.26 -0.29
C ALA A 483 41.95 9.95 -1.58
N GLY A 484 42.27 9.16 -2.60
CA GLY A 484 42.45 9.69 -3.95
C GLY A 484 41.14 10.36 -4.37
N ALA A 485 41.17 11.65 -4.66
CA ALA A 485 39.99 12.37 -5.12
C ALA A 485 39.45 11.75 -6.42
N SER A 486 38.12 11.83 -6.65
CA SER A 486 37.53 11.56 -7.97
C SER A 486 38.11 12.50 -9.04
N ASN A 487 38.61 13.67 -8.62
CA ASN A 487 39.59 14.53 -9.28
C ASN A 487 40.16 15.55 -8.25
N ALA A 488 41.48 15.51 -8.02
CA ALA A 488 42.30 16.26 -7.04
C ALA A 488 41.68 17.45 -6.25
N ALA A 489 41.47 17.28 -4.93
CA ALA A 489 41.79 18.27 -3.89
C ALA A 489 41.80 17.62 -2.49
N TYR A 490 42.95 17.66 -1.85
CA TYR A 490 43.26 17.15 -0.51
C TYR A 490 42.69 18.15 0.53
N ASN A 491 41.69 17.77 1.33
CA ASN A 491 41.20 18.63 2.42
C ASN A 491 41.96 18.32 3.71
N GLU A 492 43.15 18.93 3.86
CA GLU A 492 43.98 18.88 5.08
C GLU A 492 43.31 19.50 6.32
N ALA A 493 42.19 20.22 6.18
CA ALA A 493 41.63 21.01 7.27
C ALA A 493 40.67 20.24 8.19
N ALA A 494 40.16 19.08 7.77
CA ALA A 494 39.28 18.25 8.61
C ALA A 494 40.09 17.12 9.27
N LYS A 495 40.58 17.43 10.46
CA LYS A 495 41.32 16.58 11.40
C LYS A 495 40.76 15.17 11.51
N SER A 496 41.68 14.21 11.69
CA SER A 496 41.54 12.92 12.40
C SER A 496 40.11 12.47 12.70
N TRP A 497 39.71 11.33 12.15
CA TRP A 497 38.51 10.62 12.57
C TRP A 497 38.65 10.30 14.07
N ASN A 498 37.96 11.07 14.91
CA ASN A 498 37.92 10.85 16.34
C ASN A 498 36.82 9.83 16.60
N ILE A 499 37.21 8.56 16.72
CA ILE A 499 36.28 7.48 17.06
C ILE A 499 35.96 7.62 18.56
N ALA A 500 34.85 8.28 18.89
CA ALA A 500 34.26 8.22 20.22
C ALA A 500 33.53 6.87 20.41
N ASN A 501 33.46 6.39 21.66
CA ASN A 501 32.79 5.15 22.10
C ASN A 501 33.45 3.84 21.65
N LYS A 502 34.58 3.49 22.29
CA LYS A 502 35.00 2.08 22.46
C LYS A 502 34.92 1.72 23.94
N ASN A 503 34.04 0.81 24.31
CA ASN A 503 34.21 0.01 25.53
C ASN A 503 34.98 -1.26 25.16
N GLY A 504 36.01 -1.58 25.94
CA GLY A 504 36.92 -2.70 25.72
C GLY A 504 36.35 -4.06 26.15
N GLU A 505 35.06 -4.30 25.96
CA GLU A 505 34.38 -5.53 26.38
C GLU A 505 33.43 -6.02 25.27
N GLU A 506 33.99 -6.45 24.14
CA GLU A 506 33.33 -7.40 23.24
C GLU A 506 34.23 -8.63 23.19
N ALA A 507 33.73 -9.77 23.67
CA ALA A 507 34.46 -11.04 23.68
C ALA A 507 34.63 -11.58 22.24
N ASP A 508 35.76 -12.25 22.02
CA ASP A 508 36.26 -12.79 20.75
C ASP A 508 35.25 -13.55 19.88
#